data_AF-A0A3N5TYB6-F1
#
_entry.id   AF-A0A3N5TYB6-F1
#
_cell.length_a   1.000
_cell.length_b   1.000
_cell.length_c   1.000
_cell.angle_alpha   90.00
_cell.angle_beta   90.00
_cell.angle_gamma   90.00
#
_symmetry.space_group_name_H-M   'P 1'
#
loop_
_entity.id
_entity.type
_entity.pdbx_description
1 polymer ?
#
loop_
_entity_poly.entity_id
_entity_poly.type
_entity_poly.pdbx_seq_one_letter_code
_entity_poly.pdbx_strand_id
1 'polypeptide(L)'
;MRRTIFAVWMGLLLLATLAFSGTAHAECPAQKRVEEVIAKFEAQDRRIISIQPTDYPGLCEAHVQLNGKTHIFYTGPSGDFFIMGQLYDSNSGRNVTRDTLEAITLFSPEEMNRLAGLSAFTLGQQGKVLYYVTDPQCPYCKKGVETLQKMALAGEVQVHFLLFPLASHKGAREQSVSPSATRNRCMISKAATAPKTSAPKACGRSTPPATCFHKKASPEPRPIFSRTADFTPACWKRPSFAAV
;
A
#
# COMPACT_ATOMS: atom_id res chain seq x y z
N MET A 1 12.22 74.22 9.88
CA MET A 1 12.97 72.96 10.07
C MET A 1 12.25 71.91 10.93
N ARG A 2 11.60 72.23 12.06
CA ARG A 2 10.92 71.22 12.91
C ARG A 2 9.73 70.47 12.26
N ARG A 3 8.98 71.12 11.35
CA ARG A 3 7.79 70.52 10.69
C ARG A 3 8.14 69.52 9.58
N THR A 4 9.27 69.70 8.89
CA THR A 4 9.74 68.76 7.85
C THR A 4 10.35 67.50 8.45
N ILE A 5 10.95 67.61 9.65
CA ILE A 5 11.47 66.46 10.40
C ILE A 5 10.30 65.56 10.85
N PHE A 6 9.21 66.11 11.39
CA PHE A 6 8.04 65.31 11.78
C PHE A 6 7.38 64.56 10.60
N ALA A 7 7.35 65.15 9.40
CA ALA A 7 6.79 64.51 8.21
C ALA A 7 7.65 63.33 7.70
N VAL A 8 8.98 63.46 7.78
CA VAL A 8 9.91 62.39 7.40
C VAL A 8 9.85 61.22 8.38
N TRP A 9 9.75 61.50 9.69
CA TRP A 9 9.61 60.47 10.72
C TRP A 9 8.26 59.74 10.63
N MET A 10 7.18 60.43 10.28
CA MET A 10 5.87 59.81 10.08
C MET A 10 5.81 58.95 8.79
N GLY A 11 6.53 59.36 7.74
CA GLY A 11 6.70 58.56 6.51
C GLY A 11 7.54 57.30 6.73
N LEU A 12 8.58 57.37 7.56
CA LEU A 12 9.42 56.21 7.91
C LEU A 12 8.67 55.18 8.76
N LEU A 13 7.77 55.65 9.64
CA LEU A 13 6.97 54.80 10.51
C LEU A 13 5.86 54.07 9.74
N LEU A 14 5.29 54.69 8.69
CA LEU A 14 4.34 54.03 7.78
C LEU A 14 5.03 52.97 6.89
N LEU A 15 6.26 53.20 6.44
CA LEU A 15 7.00 52.22 5.62
C LEU A 15 7.43 50.97 6.42
N ALA A 16 7.65 51.11 7.73
CA ALA A 16 8.00 49.99 8.61
C ALA A 16 6.83 49.02 8.88
N THR A 17 5.57 49.49 8.74
CA THR A 17 4.39 48.64 8.98
C THR A 17 4.05 47.69 7.83
N LEU A 18 4.55 47.92 6.61
CA LEU A 18 4.31 47.02 5.47
C LEU A 18 5.25 45.80 5.42
N ALA A 19 6.29 45.75 6.25
CA ALA A 19 7.26 44.65 6.25
C ALA A 19 6.87 43.44 7.13
N PHE A 20 5.74 43.52 7.84
CA PHE A 20 5.26 42.44 8.73
C PHE A 20 4.03 41.72 8.16
N SER A 21 4.05 41.42 6.86
CA SER A 21 3.15 40.41 6.30
C SER A 21 3.79 39.04 6.54
N GLY A 22 3.61 38.50 7.75
CA GLY A 22 3.97 37.13 8.06
C GLY A 22 3.18 36.21 7.12
N THR A 23 3.88 35.47 6.26
CA THR A 23 3.28 34.36 5.55
C THR A 23 2.85 33.34 6.59
N ALA A 24 1.55 33.31 6.89
CA ALA A 24 0.94 32.16 7.55
C ALA A 24 1.05 30.97 6.59
N HIS A 25 2.22 30.35 6.57
CA HIS A 25 2.33 28.99 6.08
C HIS A 25 1.33 28.19 6.90
N ALA A 26 0.44 27.48 6.22
CA ALA A 26 -0.47 26.51 6.84
C ALA A 26 0.40 25.40 7.43
N GLU A 27 1.00 25.68 8.58
CA GLU A 27 1.92 24.80 9.27
C GLU A 27 1.07 23.84 10.08
N CYS A 28 1.20 22.56 9.78
CA CYS A 28 0.49 21.52 10.51
C CYS A 28 0.92 21.50 11.98
N PRO A 29 0.06 20.96 12.87
CA PRO A 29 0.34 21.04 14.30
C PRO A 29 1.65 20.33 14.64
N ALA A 30 2.33 20.85 15.67
CA ALA A 30 3.54 20.24 16.19
C ALA A 30 3.31 18.77 16.53
N GLN A 31 4.26 17.90 16.19
CA GLN A 31 4.14 16.45 16.39
C GLN A 31 3.79 16.07 17.84
N LYS A 32 4.37 16.79 18.81
CA LYS A 32 4.08 16.61 20.25
C LYS A 32 2.59 16.71 20.57
N ARG A 33 1.86 17.63 19.93
CA ARG A 33 0.42 17.81 20.14
C ARG A 33 -0.37 16.60 19.67
N VAL A 34 0.01 16.05 18.51
CA VAL A 34 -0.59 14.84 17.94
C VAL A 34 -0.29 13.63 18.81
N GLU A 35 0.93 13.52 19.33
CA GLU A 35 1.36 12.48 20.28
C GLU A 35 0.53 12.47 21.57
N GLU A 36 0.28 13.64 22.17
CA GLU A 36 -0.53 13.80 23.37
C GLU A 36 -1.97 13.29 23.18
N VAL A 37 -2.56 13.53 22.01
CA VAL A 37 -3.91 13.03 21.70
C VAL A 37 -3.86 11.53 21.45
N ILE A 38 -2.86 11.05 20.70
CA ILE A 38 -2.73 9.63 20.40
C ILE A 38 -2.50 8.79 21.66
N ALA A 39 -1.77 9.33 22.64
CA ALA A 39 -1.54 8.69 23.93
C ALA A 39 -2.83 8.34 24.69
N LYS A 40 -3.95 9.03 24.39
CA LYS A 40 -5.26 8.77 24.99
C LYS A 40 -5.99 7.58 24.36
N PHE A 41 -5.56 7.06 23.21
CA PHE A 41 -6.18 5.87 22.61
C PHE A 41 -5.69 4.59 23.30
N GLU A 42 -6.60 3.64 23.47
CA GLU A 42 -6.35 2.30 24.03
C GLU A 42 -5.69 1.35 22.99
N ALA A 43 -4.53 1.72 22.47
CA ALA A 43 -3.72 0.86 21.59
C ALA A 43 -2.35 0.57 22.23
N GLN A 44 -1.89 -0.68 22.16
CA GLN A 44 -0.62 -1.10 22.81
C GLN A 44 0.61 -0.56 22.07
N ASP A 45 0.53 -0.47 20.75
CA ASP A 45 1.53 0.07 19.85
C ASP A 45 0.98 1.32 19.15
N ARG A 46 1.58 2.46 19.47
CA ARG A 46 1.19 3.77 18.92
C ARG A 46 2.44 4.47 18.43
N ARG A 47 2.49 4.76 17.14
CA ARG A 47 3.62 5.48 16.54
C ARG A 47 3.14 6.45 15.48
N ILE A 48 3.60 7.70 15.56
CA ILE A 48 3.42 8.66 14.47
C ILE A 48 4.39 8.32 13.35
N ILE A 49 3.87 8.20 12.13
CA ILE A 49 4.65 7.98 10.90
C ILE A 49 5.02 9.33 10.30
N SER A 50 4.01 10.17 10.06
CA SER A 50 4.17 11.49 9.45
C SER A 50 2.96 12.37 9.75
N ILE A 51 3.16 13.69 9.68
CA ILE A 51 2.11 14.70 9.71
C ILE A 51 2.37 15.61 8.52
N GLN A 52 1.35 15.81 7.68
CA GLN A 52 1.49 16.59 6.45
C GLN A 52 0.21 17.36 6.13
N PRO A 53 0.31 18.51 5.45
CA PRO A 53 -0.87 19.24 4.99
C PRO A 53 -1.59 18.45 3.90
N THR A 54 -2.91 18.61 3.83
CA THR A 54 -3.70 18.10 2.71
C THR A 54 -3.82 19.17 1.62
N ASP A 55 -4.36 18.79 0.46
CA ASP A 55 -4.71 19.75 -0.60
C ASP A 55 -5.83 20.73 -0.18
N TYR A 56 -6.49 20.48 0.97
CA TYR A 56 -7.54 21.31 1.53
C TYR A 56 -6.95 22.26 2.58
N PRO A 57 -7.06 23.59 2.38
CA PRO A 57 -6.52 24.58 3.31
C PRO A 57 -7.07 24.40 4.73
N GLY A 58 -6.18 24.47 5.72
CA GLY A 58 -6.56 24.32 7.13
C GLY A 58 -6.86 22.88 7.55
N LEU A 59 -6.56 21.89 6.72
CA LEU A 59 -6.67 20.47 7.06
C LEU A 59 -5.32 19.78 6.89
N CYS A 60 -4.87 19.14 7.96
CA CYS A 60 -3.68 18.32 8.02
C CYS A 60 -4.07 16.86 8.23
N GLU A 61 -3.27 15.95 7.68
CA GLU A 61 -3.38 14.53 7.91
C GLU A 61 -2.21 14.03 8.77
N ALA A 62 -2.55 13.26 9.80
CA ALA A 62 -1.63 12.60 10.69
C ALA A 62 -1.71 11.09 10.43
N HIS A 63 -0.61 10.51 9.95
CA HIS A 63 -0.49 9.09 9.69
C HIS A 63 0.04 8.42 10.96
N VAL A 64 -0.77 7.54 11.53
CA VAL A 64 -0.51 6.93 12.83
C VAL A 64 -0.59 5.42 12.70
N GLN A 65 0.43 4.72 13.16
CA GLN A 65 0.38 3.28 13.31
C GLN A 65 -0.27 2.92 14.65
N LEU A 66 -1.39 2.19 14.58
CA LEU A 66 -2.10 1.60 15.71
C LEU A 66 -2.29 0.10 15.44
N ASN A 67 -1.92 -0.79 16.38
CA ASN A 67 -2.09 -2.24 16.24
C ASN A 67 -1.47 -2.82 14.96
N GLY A 68 -0.33 -2.28 14.54
CA GLY A 68 0.40 -2.65 13.33
C GLY A 68 -0.27 -2.23 12.03
N LYS A 69 -1.30 -1.37 12.09
CA LYS A 69 -2.01 -0.82 10.92
C LYS A 69 -1.85 0.69 10.87
N THR A 70 -1.71 1.23 9.67
CA THR A 70 -1.68 2.69 9.48
C THR A 70 -3.10 3.24 9.40
N HIS A 71 -3.38 4.24 10.21
CA HIS A 71 -4.61 5.02 10.27
C HIS A 71 -4.29 6.46 9.88
N ILE A 72 -5.19 7.09 9.14
CA ILE A 72 -5.10 8.51 8.79
C ILE A 72 -6.12 9.26 9.65
N PHE A 73 -5.64 10.20 10.45
CA PHE A 73 -6.46 11.12 11.20
C PHE A 73 -6.36 12.50 10.58
N TYR A 74 -7.44 13.26 10.62
CA TYR A 74 -7.45 14.64 10.15
C TYR A 74 -7.51 15.61 11.32
N THR A 75 -6.80 16.72 11.20
CA THR A 75 -6.72 17.75 12.24
C THR A 75 -6.51 19.13 11.63
N GLY A 76 -6.88 20.18 12.34
CA GLY A 76 -6.57 21.56 11.94
C GLY A 76 -5.12 21.95 12.26
N PRO A 77 -4.64 23.11 11.80
CA PRO A 77 -3.27 23.59 12.05
C PRO A 77 -2.92 23.71 13.53
N SER A 78 -3.91 24.02 14.38
CA SER A 78 -3.73 24.15 15.83
C SER A 78 -3.71 22.81 16.57
N GLY A 79 -4.18 21.71 15.95
CA GLY A 79 -4.27 20.41 16.63
C GLY A 79 -5.37 20.33 17.71
N ASP A 80 -6.40 21.18 17.62
CA ASP A 80 -7.48 21.26 18.63
C ASP A 80 -8.56 20.17 18.48
N PHE A 81 -8.65 19.56 17.30
CA PHE A 81 -9.61 18.50 17.02
C PHE A 81 -8.95 17.38 16.20
N PHE A 82 -9.48 16.16 16.33
CA PHE A 82 -9.08 15.02 15.52
C PHE A 82 -10.31 14.34 14.96
N ILE A 83 -10.33 14.15 13.65
CA ILE A 83 -11.39 13.49 12.92
C ILE A 83 -10.86 12.13 12.47
N MET A 84 -11.57 11.09 12.87
CA MET A 84 -11.37 9.73 12.36
C MET A 84 -12.48 9.43 11.37
N GLY A 85 -12.13 9.30 10.09
CA GLY A 85 -13.14 9.12 9.04
C GLY A 85 -12.51 9.01 7.66
N GLN A 86 -13.37 9.13 6.65
CA GLN A 86 -12.96 9.17 5.24
C GLN A 86 -13.27 10.54 4.67
N LEU A 87 -12.27 11.13 4.03
CA LEU A 87 -12.36 12.38 3.29
C LEU A 87 -12.71 12.07 1.85
N TYR A 88 -13.83 12.61 1.40
CA TYR A 88 -14.26 12.54 0.01
C TYR A 88 -14.14 13.92 -0.63
N ASP A 89 -13.58 13.96 -1.83
CA ASP A 89 -13.65 15.14 -2.68
C ASP A 89 -15.10 15.32 -3.17
N SER A 90 -15.68 16.48 -2.92
CA SER A 90 -17.09 16.75 -3.23
C SER A 90 -17.37 16.84 -4.72
N ASN A 91 -16.38 17.24 -5.53
CA ASN A 91 -16.55 17.47 -6.97
C ASN A 91 -16.52 16.16 -7.76
N SER A 92 -15.59 15.26 -7.42
CA SER A 92 -15.36 13.99 -8.11
C SER A 92 -15.97 12.79 -7.40
N GLY A 93 -16.36 12.92 -6.13
CA GLY A 93 -16.76 11.79 -5.28
C GLY A 93 -15.60 10.86 -4.91
N ARG A 94 -14.35 11.26 -5.19
CA ARG A 94 -13.15 10.45 -4.94
C ARG A 94 -12.83 10.37 -3.45
N ASN A 95 -12.50 9.17 -2.97
CA ASN A 95 -12.11 8.95 -1.58
C ASN A 95 -10.61 9.23 -1.39
N VAL A 96 -10.29 10.45 -0.96
CA VAL A 96 -8.90 10.91 -0.79
C VAL A 96 -8.18 10.09 0.27
N THR A 97 -8.86 9.73 1.37
CA THR A 97 -8.26 8.89 2.42
C THR A 97 -7.86 7.52 1.88
N ARG A 98 -8.68 6.91 1.03
CA ARG A 98 -8.37 5.62 0.39
C ARG A 98 -7.14 5.73 -0.48
N ASP A 99 -7.08 6.74 -1.33
CA ASP A 99 -5.96 6.95 -2.25
C ASP A 99 -4.65 7.16 -1.48
N THR A 100 -4.67 7.95 -0.40
CA THR A 100 -3.50 8.15 0.46
C THR A 100 -3.12 6.85 1.17
N LEU A 101 -4.08 6.11 1.75
CA LEU A 101 -3.83 4.82 2.38
C LEU A 101 -3.21 3.82 1.40
N GLU A 102 -3.71 3.76 0.18
CA GLU A 102 -3.13 2.92 -0.87
C GLU A 102 -1.71 3.39 -1.17
N ALA A 103 -1.48 4.69 -1.38
CA ALA A 103 -0.16 5.22 -1.67
C ALA A 103 0.90 4.90 -0.61
N ILE A 104 0.55 4.96 0.68
CA ILE A 104 1.49 4.68 1.78
C ILE A 104 1.61 3.19 2.14
N THR A 105 0.70 2.34 1.64
CA THR A 105 0.75 0.89 1.87
C THR A 105 1.41 0.13 0.73
N LEU A 106 1.63 0.79 -0.42
CA LEU A 106 2.43 0.26 -1.52
C LEU A 106 3.84 -0.09 -1.06
N PHE A 107 4.36 -1.17 -1.62
CA PHE A 107 5.75 -1.57 -1.43
C PHE A 107 6.67 -0.74 -2.32
N SER A 108 7.84 -0.38 -1.81
CA SER A 108 8.89 0.26 -2.60
C SER A 108 9.42 -0.71 -3.67
N PRO A 109 10.02 -0.22 -4.77
CA PRO A 109 10.66 -1.08 -5.77
C PRO A 109 11.70 -2.03 -5.15
N GLU A 110 12.45 -1.57 -4.15
CA GLU A 110 13.44 -2.37 -3.43
C GLU A 110 12.78 -3.47 -2.60
N GLU A 111 11.66 -3.17 -1.93
CA GLU A 111 10.88 -4.17 -1.20
C GLU A 111 10.29 -5.21 -2.15
N MET A 112 9.77 -4.79 -3.30
CA MET A 112 9.26 -5.68 -4.34
C MET A 112 10.36 -6.62 -4.89
N ASN A 113 11.57 -6.09 -5.12
CA ASN A 113 12.71 -6.91 -5.54
C ASN A 113 13.11 -7.94 -4.48
N ARG A 114 13.04 -7.60 -3.19
CA ARG A 114 13.28 -8.58 -2.11
C ARG A 114 12.24 -9.70 -2.12
N LEU A 115 10.99 -9.40 -2.43
CA LEU A 115 9.93 -10.42 -2.55
C LEU A 115 10.21 -11.43 -3.67
N ALA A 116 10.89 -11.02 -4.75
CA ALA A 116 11.26 -11.95 -5.83
C ALA A 116 12.15 -13.10 -5.32
N GLY A 117 13.12 -12.78 -4.47
CA GLY A 117 14.02 -13.76 -3.85
C GLY A 117 13.34 -14.68 -2.83
N LEU A 118 12.16 -14.30 -2.33
CA LEU A 118 11.34 -15.10 -1.42
C LEU A 118 10.29 -15.96 -2.13
N SER A 119 10.15 -15.80 -3.45
CA SER A 119 9.17 -16.55 -4.23
C SER A 119 9.53 -18.03 -4.28
N ALA A 120 8.53 -18.88 -4.03
CA ALA A 120 8.71 -20.33 -4.08
C ALA A 120 8.81 -20.81 -5.54
N PHE A 121 8.00 -20.24 -6.42
CA PHE A 121 8.03 -20.48 -7.86
C PHE A 121 7.37 -19.33 -8.62
N THR A 122 7.63 -19.27 -9.93
CA THR A 122 7.10 -18.23 -10.83
C THR A 122 6.38 -18.88 -12.02
N LEU A 123 5.27 -18.28 -12.45
CA LEU A 123 4.54 -18.64 -13.67
C LEU A 123 4.56 -17.51 -14.67
N GLY A 124 4.58 -17.84 -15.97
CA GLY A 124 4.69 -16.85 -17.04
C GLY A 124 6.12 -16.33 -17.21
N GLN A 125 6.40 -15.79 -18.39
CA GLN A 125 7.71 -15.20 -18.72
C GLN A 125 7.59 -13.73 -19.16
N GLN A 126 6.36 -13.26 -19.40
CA GLN A 126 6.05 -11.95 -19.96
C GLN A 126 4.76 -11.44 -19.34
N GLY A 127 4.49 -10.14 -19.49
CA GLY A 127 3.31 -9.49 -18.95
C GLY A 127 3.56 -8.77 -17.63
N LYS A 128 2.48 -8.34 -16.97
CA LYS A 128 2.56 -7.59 -15.71
C LYS A 128 3.05 -8.50 -14.58
N VAL A 129 4.01 -8.01 -13.80
CA VAL A 129 4.54 -8.74 -12.64
C VAL A 129 3.54 -8.67 -11.50
N LEU A 130 3.18 -9.83 -10.96
CA LEU A 130 2.24 -10.00 -9.87
C LEU A 130 2.87 -10.87 -8.77
N TYR A 131 2.74 -10.45 -7.51
CA TYR A 131 3.08 -11.27 -6.36
C TYR A 131 1.81 -11.81 -5.73
N TYR A 132 1.70 -13.14 -5.65
CA TYR A 132 0.52 -13.82 -5.13
C TYR A 132 0.87 -14.61 -3.87
N VAL A 133 0.33 -14.16 -2.74
CA VAL A 133 0.47 -14.84 -1.46
C VAL A 133 -0.58 -15.94 -1.36
N THR A 134 -0.16 -17.18 -1.15
CA THR A 134 -1.04 -18.36 -1.17
C THR A 134 -0.71 -19.34 -0.06
N ASP A 135 -1.73 -20.06 0.41
CA ASP A 135 -1.56 -21.23 1.27
C ASP A 135 -1.74 -22.52 0.42
N PRO A 136 -0.83 -23.50 0.54
CA PRO A 136 -0.95 -24.84 -0.07
C PRO A 136 -2.29 -25.58 0.08
N GLN A 137 -2.91 -25.44 1.24
CA GLN A 137 -4.08 -26.18 1.69
C GLN A 137 -5.36 -25.35 1.61
N CYS A 138 -5.29 -24.06 1.26
CA CYS A 138 -6.46 -23.22 1.13
C CYS A 138 -7.21 -23.49 -0.19
N PRO A 139 -8.50 -23.92 -0.15
CA PRO A 139 -9.27 -24.23 -1.35
C PRO A 139 -9.59 -22.99 -2.20
N TYR A 140 -9.78 -21.83 -1.57
CA TYR A 140 -10.00 -20.58 -2.30
C TYR A 140 -8.74 -20.12 -3.04
N CYS A 141 -7.58 -20.25 -2.40
CA CYS A 141 -6.31 -19.93 -3.03
C CYS A 141 -6.06 -20.77 -4.30
N LYS A 142 -6.45 -22.05 -4.30
CA LYS A 142 -6.33 -22.94 -5.46
C LYS A 142 -7.11 -22.44 -6.68
N LYS A 143 -8.35 -21.97 -6.50
CA LYS A 143 -9.15 -21.38 -7.59
C LYS A 143 -8.47 -20.14 -8.18
N GLY A 144 -7.85 -19.32 -7.33
CA GLY A 144 -7.05 -18.18 -7.77
C GLY A 144 -5.82 -18.60 -8.58
N VAL A 145 -5.08 -19.60 -8.11
CA VAL A 145 -3.91 -20.16 -8.81
C VAL A 145 -4.28 -20.65 -10.22
N GLU A 146 -5.41 -21.36 -10.37
CA GLU A 146 -5.89 -21.85 -11.68
C GLU A 146 -6.17 -20.71 -12.66
N THR A 147 -6.79 -19.63 -12.18
CA THR A 147 -7.09 -18.44 -13.00
C THR A 147 -5.80 -17.74 -13.41
N LEU A 148 -4.89 -17.52 -12.46
CA LEU A 148 -3.59 -16.91 -12.72
C LEU A 148 -2.72 -17.75 -13.66
N GLN A 149 -2.82 -19.07 -13.60
CA GLN A 149 -2.14 -19.96 -14.54
C GLN A 149 -2.64 -19.74 -15.97
N LYS A 150 -3.96 -19.62 -16.19
CA LYS A 150 -4.52 -19.35 -17.53
C LYS A 150 -4.03 -18.00 -18.07
N MET A 151 -4.04 -16.96 -17.25
CA MET A 151 -3.54 -15.64 -17.64
C MET A 151 -2.03 -15.64 -17.92
N ALA A 152 -1.25 -16.37 -17.13
CA ALA A 152 0.19 -16.52 -17.36
C ALA A 152 0.51 -17.30 -18.64
N LEU A 153 -0.28 -18.31 -18.98
CA LEU A 153 -0.18 -19.04 -20.26
C LEU A 153 -0.57 -18.16 -21.46
N ALA A 154 -1.52 -17.24 -21.27
CA ALA A 154 -1.89 -16.24 -22.27
C ALA A 154 -0.86 -15.09 -22.41
N GLY A 155 0.18 -15.07 -21.58
CA GLY A 155 1.23 -14.05 -21.61
C GLY A 155 0.83 -12.69 -21.02
N GLU A 156 -0.31 -12.63 -20.31
CA GLU A 156 -0.83 -11.38 -19.72
C GLU A 156 -0.08 -10.99 -18.44
N VAL A 157 0.37 -11.99 -17.68
CA VAL A 157 0.97 -11.81 -16.35
C VAL A 157 2.15 -12.76 -16.10
N GLN A 158 3.11 -12.26 -15.32
CA GLN A 158 4.16 -13.05 -14.69
C GLN A 158 3.88 -13.08 -13.19
N VAL A 159 3.66 -14.27 -12.63
CA VAL A 159 3.18 -14.43 -11.24
C VAL A 159 4.24 -15.09 -10.37
N HIS A 160 4.70 -14.39 -9.34
CA HIS A 160 5.57 -14.90 -8.29
C HIS A 160 4.73 -15.38 -7.10
N PHE A 161 4.85 -16.66 -6.74
CA PHE A 161 4.08 -17.24 -5.65
C PHE A 161 4.85 -17.20 -4.33
N LEU A 162 4.25 -16.58 -3.32
CA LEU A 162 4.77 -16.51 -1.95
C LEU A 162 3.92 -17.44 -1.07
N LEU A 163 4.55 -18.40 -0.39
CA LEU A 163 3.82 -19.34 0.46
C LEU A 163 3.64 -18.76 1.86
N PHE A 164 2.39 -18.61 2.30
CA PHE A 164 2.04 -18.15 3.64
C PHE A 164 1.06 -19.15 4.28
N PRO A 165 1.58 -20.19 4.97
CA PRO A 165 0.74 -21.21 5.58
C PRO A 165 -0.01 -20.66 6.80
N LEU A 166 -1.33 -20.73 6.76
CA LEU A 166 -2.22 -20.37 7.85
C LEU A 166 -2.16 -21.45 8.93
N ALA A 167 -2.15 -21.03 10.19
CA ALA A 167 -2.10 -21.94 11.34
C ALA A 167 -3.32 -22.90 11.42
N SER A 168 -4.44 -22.53 10.80
CA SER A 168 -5.65 -23.34 10.71
C SER A 168 -5.50 -24.54 9.75
N HIS A 169 -4.52 -24.54 8.86
CA HIS A 169 -4.31 -25.59 7.87
C HIS A 169 -3.21 -26.56 8.32
N LYS A 170 -3.63 -27.73 8.83
CA LYS A 170 -2.71 -28.81 9.25
C LYS A 170 -1.82 -29.25 8.08
N GLY A 171 -0.51 -29.33 8.30
CA GLY A 171 0.45 -29.76 7.27
C GLY A 171 0.87 -28.67 6.27
N ALA A 172 0.23 -27.50 6.28
CA ALA A 172 0.53 -26.43 5.32
C ALA A 172 1.95 -25.86 5.51
N ARG A 173 2.41 -25.80 6.76
CA ARG A 173 3.77 -25.34 7.08
C ARG A 173 4.81 -26.30 6.52
N GLU A 174 4.71 -27.58 6.85
CA GLU A 174 5.62 -28.64 6.38
C GLU A 174 5.66 -28.68 4.86
N GLN A 175 4.50 -28.56 4.22
CA GLN A 175 4.41 -28.50 2.77
C GLN A 175 5.09 -27.26 2.20
N SER A 176 5.03 -26.11 2.86
CA SER A 176 5.64 -24.86 2.38
C SER A 176 7.17 -24.84 2.47
N VAL A 177 7.76 -25.51 3.46
CA VAL A 177 9.23 -25.61 3.62
C VAL A 177 9.85 -26.82 2.94
N SER A 178 9.04 -27.75 2.43
CA SER A 178 9.55 -28.94 1.74
C SER A 178 10.33 -28.57 0.47
N PRO A 179 11.45 -29.26 0.15
CA PRO A 179 12.18 -29.02 -1.10
C PRO A 179 11.32 -29.21 -2.36
N SER A 180 10.22 -29.98 -2.26
CA SER A 180 9.24 -30.15 -3.33
C SER A 180 8.38 -28.90 -3.56
N ALA A 181 8.21 -28.03 -2.56
CA ALA A 181 7.55 -26.72 -2.71
C ALA A 181 8.32 -25.77 -3.64
N THR A 182 9.65 -25.80 -3.54
CA THR A 182 10.56 -25.05 -4.42
C THR A 182 10.76 -25.74 -5.77
N ARG A 183 10.68 -27.08 -5.82
CA ARG A 183 11.08 -27.86 -6.99
C ARG A 183 9.95 -28.21 -7.96
N ASN A 184 8.68 -28.13 -7.58
CA ASN A 184 7.60 -28.42 -8.52
C ASN A 184 6.31 -27.67 -8.16
N ARG A 185 5.70 -27.01 -9.14
CA ARG A 185 4.46 -27.41 -9.87
C ARG A 185 3.36 -28.23 -9.15
N CYS A 186 3.49 -28.61 -7.90
CA CYS A 186 2.64 -29.59 -7.20
C CYS A 186 1.30 -28.98 -6.72
N MET A 187 1.25 -27.66 -6.52
CA MET A 187 -0.03 -26.95 -6.35
C MET A 187 -0.86 -26.98 -7.64
N ILE A 188 -0.18 -26.97 -8.77
CA ILE A 188 -0.74 -26.74 -10.10
C ILE A 188 -1.04 -28.09 -10.81
N SER A 189 -0.28 -29.14 -10.50
CA SER A 189 -0.39 -30.44 -11.16
C SER A 189 -1.66 -31.22 -10.82
N LYS A 190 -2.41 -30.83 -9.78
CA LYS A 190 -3.76 -31.38 -9.54
C LYS A 190 -4.85 -30.70 -10.38
N ALA A 191 -4.60 -29.51 -10.90
CA ALA A 191 -5.58 -28.75 -11.70
C ALA A 191 -5.34 -28.86 -13.21
N ALA A 192 -4.10 -29.08 -13.64
CA ALA A 192 -3.75 -29.20 -15.06
C ALA A 192 -3.64 -30.67 -15.47
N THR A 193 -4.74 -31.25 -15.94
CA THR A 193 -4.65 -32.44 -16.79
C THR A 193 -4.32 -32.01 -18.23
N ALA A 194 -3.28 -32.63 -18.80
CA ALA A 194 -2.81 -32.64 -20.20
C ALA A 194 -1.84 -31.54 -20.69
N PRO A 195 -1.11 -31.75 -21.81
CA PRO A 195 -0.39 -32.95 -22.28
C PRO A 195 1.14 -32.72 -22.31
N LYS A 196 1.90 -33.79 -22.58
CA LYS A 196 3.36 -33.78 -22.66
C LYS A 196 3.87 -32.91 -23.81
N THR A 197 4.47 -31.75 -23.54
CA THR A 197 5.48 -31.19 -24.44
C THR A 197 6.40 -30.17 -23.77
N SER A 198 7.70 -30.33 -24.07
CA SER A 198 8.87 -29.51 -23.72
C SER A 198 9.17 -29.29 -22.23
N ALA A 199 10.18 -30.01 -21.75
CA ALA A 199 10.86 -29.77 -20.49
C ALA A 199 11.51 -28.36 -20.49
N PRO A 200 11.31 -27.53 -19.45
CA PRO A 200 12.07 -26.30 -19.33
C PRO A 200 13.41 -26.53 -18.61
N LYS A 201 14.40 -25.74 -19.03
CA LYS A 201 15.75 -25.60 -18.45
C LYS A 201 15.73 -25.65 -16.92
N ALA A 202 16.60 -26.46 -16.35
CA ALA A 202 16.81 -26.58 -14.91
C ALA A 202 17.09 -25.20 -14.28
N CYS A 203 16.23 -24.75 -13.37
CA CYS A 203 16.48 -23.58 -12.54
C CYS A 203 17.53 -23.93 -11.47
N GLY A 204 18.61 -23.14 -11.46
CA GLY A 204 19.76 -23.29 -10.57
C GLY A 204 19.39 -23.15 -9.09
N ARG A 205 20.20 -23.78 -8.25
CA ARG A 205 20.14 -23.70 -6.79
C ARG A 205 20.29 -22.25 -6.33
N SER A 206 19.25 -21.67 -5.76
CA SER A 206 19.40 -20.58 -4.79
C SER A 206 19.19 -21.15 -3.39
N THR A 207 20.23 -21.01 -2.56
CA THR A 207 20.25 -21.30 -1.12
C THR A 207 19.20 -20.48 -0.36
N PRO A 208 18.71 -20.95 0.80
CA PRO A 208 17.70 -20.20 1.56
C PRO A 208 18.38 -19.04 2.30
N PRO A 209 17.86 -17.80 2.24
CA PRO A 209 18.11 -16.85 3.31
C PRO A 209 16.96 -16.90 4.31
N ALA A 210 17.39 -16.87 5.57
CA ALA A 210 16.59 -16.79 6.77
C ALA A 210 15.77 -15.49 6.85
N THR A 211 14.89 -15.48 7.84
CA THR A 211 14.05 -14.38 8.36
C THR A 211 12.71 -14.17 7.65
N CYS A 212 11.65 -14.68 8.29
CA CYS A 212 10.26 -14.37 7.97
C CYS A 212 10.03 -12.86 8.08
N PHE A 213 9.76 -12.22 6.95
CA PHE A 213 9.34 -10.82 6.90
C PHE A 213 7.93 -10.70 7.49
N HIS A 214 7.84 -10.39 8.78
CA HIS A 214 6.56 -10.16 9.46
C HIS A 214 6.08 -8.71 9.24
N LYS A 215 5.62 -8.40 8.02
CA LYS A 215 4.58 -7.36 7.84
C LYS A 215 3.25 -8.11 7.87
N LYS A 216 2.41 -7.86 8.88
CA LYS A 216 1.18 -8.61 9.20
C LYS A 216 0.27 -8.69 7.95
N ALA A 217 0.43 -9.74 7.16
CA ALA A 217 -0.38 -9.98 5.98
C ALA A 217 -1.79 -10.40 6.44
N SER A 218 -2.80 -9.75 5.87
CA SER A 218 -4.21 -10.07 6.11
C SER A 218 -4.51 -11.51 5.67
N PRO A 219 -5.37 -12.27 6.37
CA PRO A 219 -5.65 -13.68 6.10
C PRO A 219 -6.37 -13.99 4.77
N GLU A 220 -6.55 -13.00 3.89
CA GLU A 220 -7.22 -13.14 2.60
C GLU A 220 -6.19 -13.18 1.45
N PRO A 221 -6.44 -13.97 0.38
CA PRO A 221 -5.58 -13.97 -0.79
C PRO A 221 -5.59 -12.59 -1.43
N ARG A 222 -4.48 -11.86 -1.32
CA ARG A 222 -4.35 -10.53 -1.92
C ARG A 222 -3.23 -10.49 -2.93
N PRO A 223 -3.52 -10.16 -4.19
CA PRO A 223 -2.48 -9.79 -5.14
C PRO A 223 -1.79 -8.50 -4.64
N ILE A 224 -0.46 -8.49 -4.67
CA ILE A 224 0.34 -7.29 -4.42
C ILE A 224 0.80 -6.77 -5.78
N PHE A 225 0.42 -5.53 -6.12
CA PHE A 225 0.73 -4.88 -7.39
C PHE A 225 1.72 -3.72 -7.19
N SER A 226 2.67 -3.55 -8.12
CA SER A 226 3.48 -2.33 -8.25
C SER A 226 2.77 -1.31 -9.15
N ARG A 227 3.02 0.00 -8.92
CA ARG A 227 2.43 1.12 -9.67
C ARG A 227 2.89 1.22 -11.14
N THR A 228 3.74 0.32 -11.63
CA THR A 228 4.33 0.38 -12.98
C THR A 228 3.35 0.02 -14.12
N ALA A 229 2.05 0.10 -13.90
CA ALA A 229 1.05 -0.11 -14.94
C ALA A 229 0.02 1.01 -14.86
N ASP A 230 0.11 1.93 -15.81
CA ASP A 230 -0.97 2.86 -16.14
C ASP A 230 -2.26 2.06 -16.32
N PHE A 231 -3.17 2.20 -15.36
CA PHE A 231 -4.53 1.71 -15.48
C PHE A 231 -5.29 2.69 -16.38
N THR A 232 -5.24 2.45 -17.69
CA THR A 232 -6.24 3.03 -18.60
C THR A 232 -7.53 2.20 -18.47
N PRO A 233 -8.68 2.80 -18.11
CA PRO A 233 -9.92 2.08 -17.91
C PRO A 233 -10.62 1.86 -19.24
N ALA A 234 -10.15 0.89 -20.04
CA ALA A 234 -10.73 0.60 -21.36
C ALA A 234 -11.50 -0.73 -21.45
N CYS A 235 -11.63 -1.51 -20.37
CA CYS A 235 -12.16 -2.88 -20.49
C CYS A 235 -13.26 -3.22 -19.47
N TRP A 236 -14.27 -2.35 -19.32
CA TRP A 236 -15.54 -2.69 -18.64
C TRP A 236 -16.73 -2.27 -19.51
N LYS A 237 -16.98 -3.01 -20.61
CA LYS A 237 -18.32 -3.04 -21.21
C LYS A 237 -19.19 -3.96 -20.35
N ARG A 238 -20.09 -3.36 -19.55
CA ARG A 238 -21.13 -4.09 -18.80
C ARG A 238 -22.11 -4.76 -19.78
N PRO A 239 -22.48 -6.03 -19.59
CA PRO A 239 -23.68 -6.57 -20.23
C PRO A 239 -24.92 -5.94 -19.57
N SER A 240 -25.87 -5.48 -20.40
CA SER A 240 -27.19 -5.05 -19.97
C SER A 240 -27.96 -6.24 -19.40
N PHE A 241 -28.35 -6.17 -18.13
CA PHE A 241 -29.39 -7.05 -17.59
C PHE A 241 -30.75 -6.44 -17.94
N ALA A 242 -31.52 -7.15 -18.78
CA ALA A 242 -32.93 -6.91 -18.97
C ALA A 242 -33.68 -7.39 -17.72
N ALA A 243 -34.60 -6.55 -17.24
CA ALA A 243 -35.49 -6.85 -16.12
C ALA A 243 -36.55 -7.89 -16.52
N VAL A 244 -36.83 -8.80 -15.58
CA VAL A 244 -38.12 -9.50 -15.42
C VAL A 244 -38.52 -9.30 -13.97
#